data_AF-A0A743PIJ9-F1
#
_entry.id   AF-A0A743PIJ9-F1
#
_cell.length_a   1.000
_cell.length_b   1.000
_cell.length_c   1.000
_cell.angle_alpha   90.00
_cell.angle_beta   90.00
_cell.angle_gamma   90.00
#
_symmetry.space_group_name_H-M   'P 1'
#
loop_
_entity.id
_entity.type
_entity.pdbx_description
1 polymer ?
#
loop_
_entity_poly.entity_id
_entity_poly.type
_entity_poly.pdbx_seq_one_letter_code
_entity_poly.pdbx_strand_id
1 'polypeptide(L)' 'MINEHLIKPRRTPAQQAQRDEFLRAATLARNWLNNIIWNAEHDNWSEVEFYLEGGRYDYEKMKGLLPTDRAEPRAEPRGE' A
#
# COMPACT_ATOMS: atom_id res chain seq x y z
N MET A 1 19.62 -4.04 -35.57
CA MET A 1 18.40 -4.43 -34.83
C MET A 1 18.77 -4.40 -33.37
N ILE A 2 18.17 -3.49 -32.60
CA ILE A 2 18.37 -3.46 -31.15
C ILE A 2 17.81 -4.79 -30.66
N ASN A 3 18.65 -5.61 -30.04
CA ASN A 3 18.15 -6.74 -29.25
C ASN A 3 17.22 -6.12 -28.22
N GLU A 4 15.92 -6.20 -28.47
CA GLU A 4 14.90 -5.99 -27.46
C GLU A 4 15.22 -7.04 -26.40
N HIS A 5 16.07 -6.66 -25.45
CA HIS A 5 16.18 -7.36 -24.20
C HIS A 5 14.75 -7.37 -23.67
N LEU A 6 14.07 -8.50 -23.86
CA LEU A 6 12.86 -8.88 -23.17
C LEU A 6 13.21 -8.78 -21.69
N ILE A 7 13.09 -7.57 -21.13
CA ILE A 7 13.15 -7.33 -19.70
C ILE A 7 11.92 -8.08 -19.19
N LYS A 8 12.11 -9.35 -18.82
CA LYS A 8 11.05 -10.16 -18.22
C LYS A 8 10.56 -9.37 -17.00
N PRO A 9 9.27 -9.01 -16.94
CA PRO A 9 8.73 -8.35 -15.77
C PRO A 9 9.03 -9.18 -14.53
N ARG A 10 9.55 -8.55 -13.48
CA ARG A 10 9.85 -9.23 -12.20
C ARG A 10 8.61 -9.89 -11.59
N ARG A 11 7.44 -9.33 -11.87
CA ARG A 11 6.15 -9.80 -11.37
C ARG A 11 5.35 -10.38 -12.51
N THR A 12 4.64 -11.47 -12.24
CA THR A 12 3.53 -11.88 -13.10
C THR A 12 2.44 -10.79 -13.10
N PRO A 13 1.55 -10.74 -14.11
CA PRO A 13 0.41 -9.83 -14.09
C PRO A 13 -0.44 -9.95 -12.81
N ALA A 14 -0.63 -11.17 -12.29
CA ALA A 14 -1.36 -11.41 -11.05
C ALA A 14 -0.65 -10.82 -9.81
N GLN A 15 0.67 -11.01 -9.69
CA GLN A 15 1.46 -10.43 -8.60
C GLN A 15 1.49 -8.90 -8.66
N GLN A 16 1.50 -8.33 -9.87
CA GLN A 16 1.43 -6.88 -10.06
C GLN A 16 0.05 -6.35 -9.64
N ALA A 17 -1.03 -7.00 -10.04
CA ALA A 17 -2.39 -6.63 -9.65
C ALA A 17 -2.62 -6.69 -8.12
N GLN A 18 -2.15 -7.75 -7.45
CA GLN A 18 -2.24 -7.85 -5.99
C GLN A 18 -1.47 -6.71 -5.29
N ARG A 19 -0.27 -6.39 -5.79
CA ARG A 19 0.51 -5.27 -5.26
C ARG A 19 -0.20 -3.94 -5.45
N ASP A 20 -0.76 -3.69 -6.63
CA ASP A 20 -1.38 -2.41 -6.96
C ASP A 20 -2.66 -2.20 -6.16
N GLU A 21 -3.44 -3.26 -5.93
CA GLU A 21 -4.60 -3.21 -5.02
C GLU A 21 -4.20 -2.89 -3.58
N PHE A 22 -3.13 -3.52 -3.07
CA PHE A 22 -2.60 -3.20 -1.74
C PHE A 22 -2.14 -1.74 -1.65
N LEU A 23 -1.42 -1.24 -2.66
CA LEU A 23 -0.95 0.16 -2.69
C LEU A 23 -2.10 1.15 -2.76
N ARG A 24 -3.16 0.83 -3.50
CA ARG A 24 -4.37 1.64 -3.56
C ARG A 24 -5.00 1.75 -2.16
N ALA A 25 -5.14 0.64 -1.45
CA ALA A 25 -5.65 0.63 -0.07
C ALA A 25 -4.73 1.40 0.89
N ALA A 26 -3.41 1.24 0.79
CA ALA A 26 -2.45 1.99 1.60
C ALA A 26 -2.50 3.51 1.35
N THR A 27 -2.74 3.92 0.09
CA THR A 27 -2.91 5.33 -0.25
C THR A 27 -4.16 5.93 0.38
N LEU A 28 -5.27 5.17 0.40
CA LEU A 28 -6.49 5.57 1.08
C LEU A 28 -6.29 5.68 2.60
N ALA A 29 -5.61 4.72 3.21
CA ALA A 29 -5.28 4.77 4.63
C ALA A 29 -4.39 5.96 5.00
N ARG A 30 -3.44 6.35 4.13
CA ARG A 30 -2.67 7.58 4.30
C ARG A 30 -3.58 8.81 4.31
N ASN A 31 -4.53 8.90 3.39
CA ASN A 31 -5.47 10.03 3.36
C ASN A 31 -6.36 10.06 4.61
N TRP A 32 -6.79 8.90 5.10
CA TRP A 32 -7.53 8.78 6.35
C TRP A 32 -6.72 9.29 7.55
N LEU A 33 -5.46 8.85 7.71
CA LEU A 33 -4.55 9.36 8.75
C LEU A 33 -4.33 10.87 8.64
N ASN A 34 -4.18 11.40 7.42
CA ASN A 34 -4.03 12.84 7.21
C ASN A 34 -5.28 13.63 7.69
N ASN A 35 -6.49 13.10 7.51
CA ASN A 35 -7.71 13.74 8.02
C ASN A 35 -7.76 13.72 9.55
N ILE A 36 -7.33 12.62 10.19
CA ILE A 36 -7.22 12.56 11.65
C ILE A 36 -6.25 13.63 12.16
N ILE A 37 -5.06 13.71 11.59
CA ILE A 37 -4.03 14.69 11.98
C ILE A 37 -4.56 16.11 11.79
N TRP A 38 -5.11 16.42 10.62
CA TRP A 38 -5.62 17.76 10.33
C TRP A 38 -6.72 18.18 11.31
N ASN A 39 -7.68 17.30 11.62
CA ASN A 39 -8.73 17.61 12.60
C ASN A 39 -8.18 17.78 14.01
N ALA A 40 -7.20 16.97 14.41
CA ALA A 40 -6.53 17.11 15.71
C ALA A 40 -5.74 18.43 15.81
N GLU A 41 -5.06 18.87 14.75
CA GLU A 41 -4.37 20.16 14.69
C GLU A 41 -5.32 21.37 14.83
N HIS A 42 -6.61 21.19 14.57
CA HIS A 42 -7.65 22.23 14.66
C HIS A 42 -8.59 22.01 15.86
N ASP A 43 -8.22 21.16 16.82
CA ASP A 43 -9.03 20.84 18.01
C ASP A 43 -10.44 20.30 17.69
N ASN A 44 -10.65 19.72 16.51
CA ASN A 44 -11.93 19.14 16.08
C ASN A 44 -12.06 17.67 16.53
N TRP A 45 -12.23 17.46 17.84
CA TRP A 45 -12.18 16.14 18.46
C TRP A 45 -13.33 15.21 18.04
N SER A 46 -14.52 15.74 17.75
CA SER A 46 -15.64 14.92 17.26
C SER A 46 -15.35 14.27 15.91
N GLU A 47 -14.67 14.96 15.01
CA GLU A 47 -14.24 14.36 13.73
C GLU A 47 -13.13 13.34 13.95
N VAL A 48 -12.19 13.61 14.86
CA VAL A 48 -11.14 12.64 15.22
C VAL A 48 -11.78 11.33 15.72
N GLU A 49 -12.74 11.40 16.63
CA GLU A 49 -13.47 10.24 17.13
C GLU A 49 -14.18 9.49 16.00
N PHE A 50 -14.92 10.21 15.16
CA PHE A 50 -15.61 9.64 13.99
C PHE A 50 -14.64 8.88 13.06
N TYR A 51 -13.49 9.48 12.73
CA TYR A 51 -12.49 8.81 11.89
C TYR A 51 -11.85 7.60 12.58
N LEU A 52 -11.63 7.64 13.90
CA LEU A 52 -11.04 6.53 14.64
C LEU A 52 -11.98 5.31 14.72
N GLU A 53 -13.30 5.52 14.80
CA GLU A 53 -14.28 4.43 14.81
C GLU A 53 -14.20 3.56 13.53
N GLY A 54 -13.94 4.18 12.37
CA GLY A 54 -13.76 3.47 11.10
C GLY A 54 -12.45 2.69 10.98
N GLY A 55 -11.44 3.03 11.79
CA GLY A 55 -10.06 2.58 11.59
C GLY A 55 -9.84 1.06 11.68
N ARG A 56 -10.59 0.37 12.53
CA ARG A 56 -10.47 -1.08 12.69
C ARG A 56 -10.89 -1.82 11.42
N TYR A 57 -11.96 -1.39 10.77
CA TYR A 57 -12.46 -2.02 9.55
C TYR A 57 -11.45 -1.88 8.40
N ASP A 58 -10.93 -0.68 8.19
CA ASP A 58 -9.95 -0.42 7.12
C ASP A 58 -8.63 -1.14 7.36
N TYR A 59 -8.19 -1.24 8.61
CA TYR A 59 -7.01 -2.03 8.98
C TYR A 59 -7.18 -3.52 8.65
N GLU A 60 -8.28 -4.15 9.07
CA GLU A 60 -8.53 -5.57 8.78
C GLU A 60 -8.66 -5.82 7.27
N LYS A 61 -9.30 -4.90 6.54
CA LYS A 61 -9.39 -4.96 5.08
C LYS A 61 -8.01 -4.89 4.43
N MET A 62 -7.15 -3.96 4.85
CA MET A 62 -5.78 -3.86 4.33
C MET A 62 -4.94 -5.10 4.62
N LYS A 63 -5.08 -5.69 5.81
CA LYS A 63 -4.42 -6.95 6.17
C LYS A 63 -4.83 -8.09 5.24
N GLY A 64 -6.10 -8.15 4.85
CA GLY A 64 -6.61 -9.11 3.86
C GLY A 64 -6.08 -8.90 2.43
N LEU A 65 -5.58 -7.70 2.12
CA LEU A 65 -5.00 -7.37 0.81
C LEU A 65 -3.49 -7.62 0.73
N LEU A 66 -2.86 -8.14 1.78
CA LEU A 66 -1.44 -8.48 1.74
C LEU A 66 -1.17 -9.44 0.57
N PRO A 67 -0.21 -9.14 -0.33
CA PRO A 67 0.13 -10.05 -1.40
C PRO A 67 0.53 -11.41 -0.84
N THR A 68 -0.20 -12.45 -1.25
CA THR A 68 0.02 -13.84 -0.84
C THR A 68 1.00 -14.56 -1.77
N ASP A 69 1.04 -14.14 -3.04
CA ASP A 69 2.05 -14.54 -4.01
C ASP A 69 2.99 -13.34 -4.23
N ARG A 70 4.24 -13.47 -3.76
CA ARG A 70 5.23 -12.38 -3.75
C ARG A 70 6.36 -12.72 -4.71
N ALA A 71 6.69 -11.77 -5.59
CA ALA A 71 7.92 -11.86 -6.35
C ALA A 71 9.13 -11.84 -5.41
N GLU A 72 10.15 -12.64 -5.73
CA GLU A 72 11.37 -12.75 -4.93
C GLU A 72 11.99 -11.37 -4.66
N PRO A 73 12.58 -11.16 -3.46
CA PRO A 73 13.35 -9.97 -3.16
C PRO A 73 14.40 -9.74 -4.25
N ARG A 74 14.67 -8.48 -4.59
CA ARG A 74 15.77 -8.19 -5.50
C ARG A 74 17.05 -8.63 -4.79
N ALA A 75 17.79 -9.59 -5.34
CA ALA A 75 19.15 -9.81 -4.91
C ALA A 75 19.92 -8.52 -5.20
N GLU A 76 20.25 -7.76 -4.16
CA GLU A 76 21.21 -6.69 -4.32
C GLU A 76 22.56 -7.32 -4.69
N PRO A 77 23.29 -6.82 -5.69
CA PRO A 77 24.69 -7.17 -5.80
C PRO A 77 25.33 -6.71 -4.49
N ARG A 78 25.80 -7.66 -3.67
CA ARG A 78 26.74 -7.32 -2.60
C ARG A 78 27.91 -6.68 -3.32
N GLY A 79 28.09 -5.37 -3.12
CA GLY A 79 29.28 -4.69 -3.58
C GLY A 79 30.48 -5.35 -2.89
N GLU A 80 31.25 -6.09 -3.68
CA GLU A 80 32.64 -6.44 -3.40
C GLU A 80 33.55 -5.36 -3.98
#